data_AF-D9CI54-F1
#
_entry.id   AF-D9CI54-F1
#
_cell.length_a   1.000
_cell.length_b   1.000
_cell.length_c   1.000
_cell.angle_alpha   90.00
_cell.angle_beta   90.00
_cell.angle_gamma   90.00
#
_symmetry.space_group_name_H-M   'P 1'
#
loop_
_entity.id
_entity.type
_entity.pdbx_description
1 polymer ?
#
loop_
_entity_poly.entity_id
_entity_poly.type
_entity_poly.pdbx_seq_one_letter_code
_entity_poly.pdbx_strand_id
1 'polypeptide(L)'
;HQCRWGYTNWTEPQDVVDSFSEFGIPLETIWTDIDYMNQYRDFDNDQGRFGYSEGMEFLSKLRANGQHYIPIVGSAIYVPNPENTSDAYATFNRGNDSNAFMLNDDGSLYIGEVWPGYTVYPDWIGSVLNGTGAFDWWTKEMSMWHSNVSFDGIWIDMSEVSSFCYGSCGNKNISMNPVHPAFQFPGEPGNIIYGYPEGFNITNATEYSSAISASSSQASAASATAAPTTSTSTIYERSTPIPGLRQVEYPPYAINNVQGALGVHAVLPNATHHGGTVEYDFHNLFGHQILNATYQALLNIFPTKRPFIIGRSTFAGSGKWAGHWGGD
;
A
#
# COMPACT_ATOMS: atom_id res chain seq x y z
N HIS A 1 13.68 10.12 11.92
CA HIS A 1 12.79 9.76 10.80
C HIS A 1 11.51 10.57 10.97
N GLN A 2 11.02 11.22 9.91
CA GLN A 2 9.76 11.96 9.90
C GLN A 2 8.93 11.49 8.71
N CYS A 3 7.65 11.23 8.93
CA CYS A 3 6.69 10.78 7.92
C CYS A 3 5.34 11.45 8.16
N ARG A 4 4.51 11.51 7.12
CA ARG A 4 3.10 11.90 7.21
C ARG A 4 2.36 11.40 5.98
N TRP A 5 1.16 10.84 6.20
CA TRP A 5 0.14 10.75 5.17
C TRP A 5 -0.53 12.12 4.99
N GLY A 6 -0.48 12.66 3.78
CA GLY A 6 -1.11 13.91 3.38
C GLY A 6 -0.13 15.02 3.04
N TYR A 7 1.13 14.72 2.68
CA TYR A 7 1.99 15.75 2.09
C TYR A 7 1.47 16.09 0.69
N THR A 8 1.25 17.37 0.40
CA THR A 8 0.54 17.73 -0.84
C THR A 8 1.43 17.77 -2.07
N ASN A 9 2.71 18.16 -1.92
CA ASN A 9 3.70 18.30 -2.98
C ASN A 9 5.13 18.38 -2.38
N TRP A 10 6.19 18.48 -3.21
CA TRP A 10 7.59 18.52 -2.74
C TRP A 10 7.96 19.69 -1.80
N THR A 11 7.22 20.80 -1.78
CA THR A 11 7.55 21.93 -0.89
C THR A 11 7.28 21.62 0.57
N GLU A 12 6.26 20.83 0.88
CA GLU A 12 5.93 20.49 2.28
C GLU A 12 6.98 19.65 3.00
N PRO A 13 7.50 18.52 2.44
CA PRO A 13 8.59 17.81 3.07
C PRO A 13 9.89 18.64 3.12
N GLN A 14 10.11 19.57 2.18
CA GLN A 14 11.21 20.54 2.25
C GLN A 14 11.03 21.49 3.44
N ASP A 15 9.85 22.09 3.62
CA ASP A 15 9.55 22.98 4.73
C ASP A 15 9.70 22.27 6.10
N VAL A 16 9.31 21.00 6.17
CA VAL A 16 9.52 20.17 7.36
C VAL A 16 11.00 19.96 7.65
N VAL A 17 11.79 19.61 6.64
CA VAL A 17 13.25 19.42 6.78
C VAL A 17 13.91 20.72 7.23
N ASP A 18 13.56 21.85 6.62
CA ASP A 18 14.11 23.16 6.95
C ASP A 18 13.73 23.58 8.38
N SER A 19 12.50 23.31 8.80
CA SER A 19 12.03 23.58 10.17
C SER A 19 12.79 22.77 11.21
N PHE A 20 13.01 21.46 10.98
CA PHE A 20 13.82 20.64 11.89
C PHE A 20 15.24 21.20 12.04
N SER A 21 15.85 21.64 10.92
CA SER A 21 17.16 22.28 10.93
C SER A 21 17.15 23.62 11.67
N GLU A 22 16.15 24.47 11.44
CA GLU A 22 16.00 25.77 12.10
C GLU A 22 15.95 25.63 13.63
N PHE A 23 15.21 24.65 14.13
CA PHE A 23 15.08 24.38 15.56
C PHE A 23 16.19 23.50 16.15
N GLY A 24 17.19 23.10 15.35
CA GLY A 24 18.29 22.25 15.80
C GLY A 24 17.83 20.86 16.24
N ILE A 25 16.74 20.35 15.67
CA ILE A 25 16.19 19.02 15.95
C ILE A 25 16.79 18.03 14.94
N PRO A 26 17.45 16.94 15.38
CA PRO A 26 18.03 15.97 14.46
C PRO A 26 16.99 15.28 13.57
N LEU A 27 17.16 15.40 12.25
CA LEU A 27 16.36 14.69 11.25
C LEU A 27 17.26 14.01 10.22
N GLU A 28 17.39 12.68 10.34
CA GLU A 28 18.21 11.89 9.42
C GLU A 28 17.47 11.53 8.13
N THR A 29 16.14 11.37 8.19
CA THR A 29 15.38 10.74 7.11
C THR A 29 13.96 11.28 7.03
N ILE A 30 13.58 11.72 5.84
CA ILE A 30 12.21 12.16 5.50
C ILE A 30 11.53 11.11 4.63
N TRP A 31 10.24 10.91 4.87
CA TRP A 31 9.44 9.87 4.27
C TRP A 31 8.23 10.49 3.57
N THR A 32 7.79 9.87 2.47
CA THR A 32 6.54 10.23 1.81
C THR A 32 5.64 9.00 1.72
N ASP A 33 4.41 9.18 2.18
CA ASP A 33 3.32 8.22 2.02
C ASP A 33 2.80 8.22 0.56
N ILE A 34 1.68 7.56 0.29
CA ILE A 34 1.10 7.34 -1.04
C ILE A 34 0.78 8.63 -1.81
N ASP A 35 0.82 9.79 -1.16
CA ASP A 35 0.51 11.09 -1.75
C ASP A 35 1.40 11.44 -2.94
N TYR A 36 2.63 10.93 -2.98
CA TYR A 36 3.56 11.20 -4.09
C TYR A 36 3.14 10.53 -5.39
N MET A 37 2.35 9.46 -5.30
CA MET A 37 2.03 8.60 -6.43
C MET A 37 1.01 9.25 -7.36
N ASN A 38 1.13 8.98 -8.66
CA ASN A 38 0.14 9.35 -9.66
C ASN A 38 -1.10 8.48 -9.47
N GLN A 39 -2.16 9.04 -8.87
CA GLN A 39 -3.38 8.30 -8.55
C GLN A 39 -3.11 7.00 -7.76
N TYR A 40 -2.18 7.06 -6.79
CA TYR A 40 -1.83 5.95 -5.89
C TYR A 40 -1.22 4.72 -6.60
N ARG A 41 -0.71 4.88 -7.82
CA ARG A 41 -0.04 3.82 -8.58
C ARG A 41 1.42 3.72 -8.16
N ASP A 42 1.86 2.51 -7.81
CA ASP A 42 3.26 2.25 -7.52
C ASP A 42 4.17 2.65 -8.70
N PHE A 43 5.39 3.07 -8.39
CA PHE A 43 6.44 3.37 -9.37
C PHE A 43 6.13 4.52 -10.35
N ASP A 44 5.11 5.34 -10.07
CA ASP A 44 4.77 6.51 -10.88
C ASP A 44 4.42 7.70 -9.97
N ASN A 45 5.12 8.82 -10.13
CA ASN A 45 4.85 10.02 -9.35
C ASN A 45 3.82 10.92 -10.03
N ASP A 46 2.98 11.58 -9.24
CA ASP A 46 2.11 12.65 -9.73
C ASP A 46 2.96 13.81 -10.25
N GLN A 47 2.97 14.04 -11.57
CA GLN A 47 3.86 15.05 -12.16
C GLN A 47 3.44 16.50 -11.85
N GLY A 48 2.21 16.72 -11.39
CA GLY A 48 1.72 18.05 -11.01
C GLY A 48 2.09 18.44 -9.58
N ARG A 49 2.23 17.46 -8.69
CA ARG A 49 2.51 17.67 -7.25
C ARG A 49 3.90 17.18 -6.83
N PHE A 50 4.33 16.06 -7.39
CA PHE A 50 5.57 15.37 -7.06
C PHE A 50 6.42 15.08 -8.31
N GLY A 51 6.53 16.08 -9.20
CA GLY A 51 7.32 16.03 -10.42
C GLY A 51 8.77 15.57 -10.22
N TYR A 52 9.30 14.85 -11.21
CA TYR A 52 10.65 14.26 -11.09
C TYR A 52 11.76 15.32 -11.05
N SER A 53 11.60 16.46 -11.74
CA SER A 53 12.60 17.53 -11.77
C SER A 53 12.73 18.21 -10.40
N GLU A 54 11.61 18.60 -9.81
CA GLU A 54 11.52 19.21 -8.48
C GLU A 54 11.97 18.22 -7.39
N GLY A 55 11.59 16.95 -7.53
CA GLY A 55 12.05 15.87 -6.66
C GLY A 55 13.56 15.70 -6.70
N MET A 56 14.17 15.72 -7.89
CA MET A 56 15.63 15.67 -8.03
C MET A 56 16.31 16.84 -7.30
N GLU A 57 15.76 18.05 -7.37
CA GLU A 57 16.30 19.20 -6.63
C GLU A 57 16.21 18.99 -5.11
N PHE A 58 15.04 18.60 -4.60
CA PHE A 58 14.83 18.31 -3.18
C PHE A 58 15.77 17.20 -2.67
N LEU A 59 15.81 16.06 -3.36
CA LEU A 59 16.63 14.90 -2.98
C LEU A 59 18.13 15.20 -3.06
N SER A 60 18.55 16.10 -3.97
CA SER A 60 19.95 16.55 -4.04
C SER A 60 20.37 17.34 -2.79
N LYS A 61 19.48 18.19 -2.26
CA LYS A 61 19.72 18.96 -1.03
C LYS A 61 19.80 18.05 0.19
N LEU A 62 18.86 17.10 0.33
CA LEU A 62 18.91 16.09 1.40
C LEU A 62 20.26 15.37 1.40
N ARG A 63 20.69 14.87 0.24
CA ARG A 63 21.95 14.14 0.11
C ARG A 63 23.17 15.00 0.40
N ALA A 64 23.16 16.27 0.00
CA ALA A 64 24.23 17.23 0.34
C ALA A 64 24.34 17.46 1.85
N ASN A 65 23.23 17.33 2.59
CA ASN A 65 23.15 17.45 4.04
C ASN A 65 23.35 16.11 4.77
N GLY A 66 23.65 15.01 4.06
CA GLY A 66 23.81 13.68 4.65
C GLY A 66 22.49 13.03 5.10
N GLN A 67 21.34 13.54 4.64
CA GLN A 67 20.01 13.01 4.95
C GLN A 67 19.55 12.01 3.88
N HIS A 68 18.51 11.25 4.23
CA HIS A 68 17.98 10.15 3.43
C HIS A 68 16.48 10.32 3.09
N TYR A 69 16.06 9.68 2.00
CA TYR A 69 14.66 9.68 1.56
C TYR A 69 14.10 8.25 1.43
N ILE A 70 12.92 8.03 2.02
CA ILE A 70 12.22 6.73 2.03
C ILE A 70 10.77 6.90 1.58
N PRO A 71 10.41 6.50 0.35
CA PRO A 71 9.01 6.43 -0.08
C PRO A 71 8.33 5.12 0.32
N ILE A 72 7.00 5.18 0.48
CA ILE A 72 6.14 3.98 0.53
C ILE A 72 6.00 3.33 -0.84
N VAL A 73 5.87 2.01 -0.87
CA VAL A 73 5.45 1.22 -2.03
C VAL A 73 4.39 0.22 -1.54
N GLY A 74 3.30 0.12 -2.29
CA GLY A 74 2.20 -0.77 -1.99
C GLY A 74 2.52 -2.24 -2.30
N SER A 75 1.51 -3.08 -2.08
CA SER A 75 1.58 -4.52 -2.34
C SER A 75 0.72 -4.98 -3.53
N ALA A 76 -0.03 -4.05 -4.12
CA ALA A 76 -1.03 -4.33 -5.15
C ALA A 76 -0.86 -3.36 -6.32
N ILE A 77 -0.92 -3.89 -7.54
CA ILE A 77 -0.62 -3.15 -8.76
C ILE A 77 -1.91 -2.79 -9.48
N TYR A 78 -2.06 -1.51 -9.79
CA TYR A 78 -3.21 -0.99 -10.53
C TYR A 78 -3.44 -1.72 -11.86
N VAL A 79 -4.70 -2.05 -12.15
CA VAL A 79 -5.11 -2.62 -13.44
C VAL A 79 -5.65 -1.50 -14.33
N PRO A 80 -5.02 -1.19 -15.48
CA PRO A 80 -5.49 -0.13 -16.34
C PRO A 80 -6.83 -0.49 -16.98
N ASN A 81 -7.66 0.53 -17.19
CA ASN A 81 -8.93 0.39 -17.89
C ASN A 81 -8.68 0.01 -19.35
N PRO A 82 -9.13 -1.19 -19.78
CA PRO A 82 -8.86 -1.68 -21.13
C PRO A 82 -9.56 -0.87 -22.23
N GLU A 83 -10.57 -0.07 -21.88
CA GLU A 83 -11.33 0.78 -22.81
C GLU A 83 -10.76 2.21 -22.89
N ASN A 84 -9.78 2.56 -22.05
CA ASN A 84 -9.16 3.89 -22.01
C ASN A 84 -7.65 3.80 -22.27
N THR A 85 -7.23 4.10 -23.51
CA THR A 85 -5.82 4.05 -23.90
C THR A 85 -4.93 5.04 -23.13
N SER A 86 -5.49 6.16 -22.67
CA SER A 86 -4.77 7.14 -21.86
C SER A 86 -4.52 6.66 -20.42
N ASP A 87 -5.17 5.58 -20.00
CA ASP A 87 -5.00 4.95 -18.69
C ASP A 87 -3.93 3.84 -18.70
N ALA A 88 -3.23 3.66 -19.82
CA ALA A 88 -2.21 2.64 -19.96
C ALA A 88 -1.16 2.71 -18.83
N TYR A 89 -0.86 1.55 -18.24
CA TYR A 89 0.06 1.45 -17.13
C TYR A 89 1.09 0.35 -17.36
N ALA A 90 2.31 0.78 -17.69
CA ALA A 90 3.35 -0.11 -18.19
C ALA A 90 3.87 -1.10 -17.14
N THR A 91 3.84 -0.74 -15.86
CA THR A 91 4.17 -1.61 -14.72
C THR A 91 3.28 -2.86 -14.70
N PHE A 92 1.97 -2.67 -14.83
CA PHE A 92 1.01 -3.77 -14.93
C PHE A 92 1.30 -4.64 -16.16
N ASN A 93 1.46 -4.03 -17.33
CA ASN A 93 1.70 -4.78 -18.58
C ASN A 93 2.94 -5.67 -18.47
N ARG A 94 4.06 -5.15 -17.96
CA ARG A 94 5.30 -5.94 -17.77
C ARG A 94 5.15 -7.06 -16.75
N GLY A 95 4.37 -6.85 -15.70
CA GLY A 95 4.06 -7.88 -14.70
C GLY A 95 3.19 -8.99 -15.31
N ASN A 96 2.16 -8.60 -16.06
CA ASN A 96 1.26 -9.54 -16.71
C ASN A 96 2.00 -10.38 -17.77
N ASP A 97 2.84 -9.75 -18.59
CA ASP A 97 3.65 -10.43 -19.61
C ASP A 97 4.67 -11.42 -19.02
N SER A 98 4.98 -11.30 -17.73
CA SER A 98 5.93 -12.17 -17.00
C SER A 98 5.25 -13.15 -16.05
N ASN A 99 3.91 -13.28 -16.10
CA ASN A 99 3.14 -14.12 -15.19
C ASN A 99 3.42 -13.79 -13.71
N ALA A 100 3.56 -12.51 -13.40
CA ALA A 100 3.98 -12.05 -12.08
C ALA A 100 2.85 -12.01 -11.04
N PHE A 101 1.59 -12.28 -11.40
CA PHE A 101 0.43 -12.01 -10.56
C PHE A 101 -0.36 -13.26 -10.16
N MET A 102 -1.07 -13.18 -9.03
CA MET A 102 -1.97 -14.23 -8.54
C MET A 102 -3.18 -14.41 -9.47
N LEU A 103 -3.80 -15.59 -9.39
CA LEU A 103 -4.89 -16.02 -10.26
C LEU A 103 -6.14 -16.40 -9.45
N ASN A 104 -7.30 -16.43 -10.10
CA ASN A 104 -8.48 -17.15 -9.64
C ASN A 104 -8.37 -18.64 -9.99
N ASP A 105 -9.32 -19.46 -9.53
CA ASP A 105 -9.39 -20.89 -9.82
C ASP A 105 -9.59 -21.21 -11.32
N ASP A 106 -10.26 -20.31 -12.05
CA ASP A 106 -10.44 -20.38 -13.50
C ASP A 106 -9.22 -19.96 -14.33
N GLY A 107 -8.13 -19.55 -13.66
CA GLY A 107 -6.88 -19.10 -14.27
C GLY A 107 -6.87 -17.64 -14.75
N SER A 108 -7.95 -16.88 -14.54
CA SER A 108 -7.93 -15.42 -14.73
C SER A 108 -7.17 -14.72 -13.61
N LEU A 109 -6.73 -13.46 -13.81
CA LEU A 109 -6.05 -12.70 -12.76
C LEU A 109 -6.96 -12.50 -11.54
N TYR A 110 -6.42 -12.66 -10.34
CA TYR A 110 -7.13 -12.29 -9.12
C TYR A 110 -7.20 -10.76 -9.01
N ILE A 111 -8.41 -10.20 -9.03
CA ILE A 111 -8.64 -8.76 -8.98
C ILE A 111 -9.12 -8.36 -7.59
N GLY A 112 -8.34 -7.57 -6.87
CA GLY A 112 -8.77 -6.91 -5.65
C GLY A 112 -9.01 -5.42 -5.84
N GLU A 113 -9.12 -4.70 -4.73
CA GLU A 113 -9.19 -3.25 -4.68
C GLU A 113 -8.31 -2.73 -3.54
N VAL A 114 -7.52 -1.70 -3.80
CA VAL A 114 -6.74 -0.95 -2.78
C VAL A 114 -6.76 0.54 -3.20
N TRP A 115 -5.77 1.33 -2.81
CA TRP A 115 -5.70 2.78 -3.02
C TRP A 115 -5.92 3.23 -4.48
N PRO A 116 -5.30 2.60 -5.51
CA PRO A 116 -5.49 3.06 -6.88
C PRO A 116 -6.77 2.52 -7.55
N GLY A 117 -7.64 1.82 -6.81
CA GLY A 117 -8.82 1.14 -7.35
C GLY A 117 -8.57 -0.34 -7.59
N TYR A 118 -9.05 -0.89 -8.73
CA TYR A 118 -8.88 -2.33 -8.99
C TYR A 118 -7.43 -2.70 -9.25
N THR A 119 -6.97 -3.76 -8.60
CA THR A 119 -5.56 -4.14 -8.51
C THR A 119 -5.35 -5.64 -8.67
N VAL A 120 -4.13 -6.03 -9.04
CA VAL A 120 -3.60 -7.39 -9.00
C VAL A 120 -2.49 -7.51 -7.97
N TYR A 121 -2.23 -8.73 -7.51
CA TYR A 121 -1.25 -8.99 -6.45
C TYR A 121 -0.08 -9.82 -6.99
N PRO A 122 1.18 -9.43 -6.74
CA PRO A 122 2.34 -10.23 -7.13
C PRO A 122 2.32 -11.64 -6.54
N ASP A 123 2.59 -12.64 -7.38
CA ASP A 123 2.61 -14.06 -7.02
C ASP A 123 4.02 -14.52 -6.64
N TRP A 124 4.40 -14.23 -5.40
CA TRP A 124 5.69 -14.64 -4.86
C TRP A 124 5.85 -16.16 -4.76
N ILE A 125 4.75 -16.87 -4.48
CA ILE A 125 4.75 -18.33 -4.29
C ILE A 125 4.89 -19.04 -5.62
N GLY A 126 4.14 -18.61 -6.65
CA GLY A 126 4.32 -19.07 -8.02
C GLY A 126 5.74 -18.84 -8.52
N SER A 127 6.37 -17.73 -8.14
CA SER A 127 7.76 -17.48 -8.50
C SER A 127 8.74 -18.44 -7.81
N VAL A 128 8.57 -18.66 -6.50
CA VAL A 128 9.44 -19.57 -5.71
C VAL A 128 9.26 -21.04 -6.12
N LEU A 129 8.02 -21.49 -6.33
CA LEU A 129 7.71 -22.90 -6.55
C LEU A 129 7.68 -23.29 -8.03
N ASN A 130 7.36 -22.35 -8.92
CA ASN A 130 7.09 -22.63 -10.33
C ASN A 130 7.87 -21.71 -11.30
N GLY A 131 8.73 -20.83 -10.79
CA GLY A 131 9.64 -20.03 -11.60
C GLY A 131 8.96 -18.92 -12.42
N THR A 132 7.80 -18.43 -11.99
CA THR A 132 7.17 -17.25 -12.60
C THR A 132 7.91 -15.95 -12.29
N GLY A 133 7.59 -14.87 -13.01
CA GLY A 133 8.43 -13.68 -13.10
C GLY A 133 8.36 -12.67 -11.95
N ALA A 134 7.64 -12.94 -10.85
CA ALA A 134 7.34 -11.91 -9.84
C ALA A 134 8.59 -11.23 -9.22
N PHE A 135 9.61 -11.99 -8.79
CA PHE A 135 10.83 -11.41 -8.22
C PHE A 135 11.64 -10.58 -9.23
N ASP A 136 11.77 -11.08 -10.46
CA ASP A 136 12.52 -10.41 -11.53
C ASP A 136 11.81 -9.14 -12.01
N TRP A 137 10.48 -9.20 -12.15
CA TRP A 137 9.66 -8.05 -12.49
C TRP A 137 9.78 -6.98 -11.40
N TRP A 138 9.56 -7.32 -10.13
CA TRP A 138 9.67 -6.37 -9.01
C TRP A 138 11.03 -5.67 -8.95
N THR A 139 12.11 -6.44 -9.14
CA THR A 139 13.48 -5.91 -9.17
C THR A 139 13.69 -4.90 -10.30
N LYS A 140 13.13 -5.19 -11.49
CA LYS A 140 13.21 -4.29 -12.65
C LYS A 140 12.39 -3.03 -12.43
N GLU A 141 11.17 -3.15 -11.91
CA GLU A 141 10.30 -1.99 -11.62
C GLU A 141 10.96 -1.03 -10.63
N MET A 142 11.49 -1.54 -9.51
CA MET A 142 12.21 -0.71 -8.54
C MET A 142 13.46 -0.05 -9.16
N SER A 143 14.20 -0.77 -10.01
CA SER A 143 15.40 -0.23 -10.65
C SER A 143 15.07 0.87 -11.67
N MET A 144 13.99 0.69 -12.44
CA MET A 144 13.50 1.70 -13.40
C MET A 144 12.96 2.92 -12.68
N TRP A 145 12.21 2.74 -11.58
CA TRP A 145 11.70 3.86 -10.82
C TRP A 145 12.82 4.64 -10.12
N HIS A 146 13.83 3.95 -9.59
CA HIS A 146 14.99 4.59 -8.96
C HIS A 146 15.77 5.52 -9.92
N SER A 147 15.72 5.29 -11.24
CA SER A 147 16.35 6.22 -12.19
C SER A 147 15.63 7.57 -12.29
N ASN A 148 14.36 7.62 -11.88
CA ASN A 148 13.59 8.86 -11.82
C ASN A 148 13.58 9.47 -10.40
N VAL A 149 13.59 8.62 -9.37
CA VAL A 149 13.50 9.04 -7.95
C VAL A 149 14.61 8.36 -7.15
N SER A 150 15.62 9.12 -6.73
CA SER A 150 16.78 8.58 -6.00
C SER A 150 16.53 8.38 -4.50
N PHE A 151 15.69 7.39 -4.16
CA PHE A 151 15.41 6.94 -2.78
C PHE A 151 16.57 6.15 -2.17
N ASP A 152 16.64 6.07 -0.84
CA ASP A 152 17.73 5.37 -0.11
C ASP A 152 17.28 4.06 0.58
N GLY A 153 15.98 3.76 0.53
CA GLY A 153 15.34 2.57 1.08
C GLY A 153 13.83 2.62 0.83
N ILE A 154 13.08 1.60 1.26
CA ILE A 154 11.66 1.44 0.91
C ILE A 154 10.82 1.14 2.15
N TRP A 155 9.64 1.74 2.22
CA TRP A 155 8.58 1.33 3.12
C TRP A 155 7.57 0.45 2.38
N ILE A 156 7.42 -0.82 2.79
CA ILE A 156 6.44 -1.74 2.21
C ILE A 156 5.20 -1.80 3.08
N ASP A 157 4.06 -1.45 2.50
CA ASP A 157 2.78 -1.43 3.22
C ASP A 157 1.71 -2.27 2.53
N MET A 158 0.58 -2.47 3.22
CA MET A 158 -0.57 -3.24 2.70
C MET A 158 -0.27 -4.71 2.39
N SER A 159 0.72 -5.30 3.08
CA SER A 159 1.38 -6.56 2.70
C SER A 159 0.87 -7.81 3.42
N GLU A 160 -0.29 -7.75 4.08
CA GLU A 160 -0.94 -8.92 4.71
C GLU A 160 -1.22 -10.11 3.78
N VAL A 161 -1.81 -10.01 2.59
CA VAL A 161 -2.06 -8.84 1.72
C VAL A 161 -3.47 -8.28 1.81
N SER A 162 -3.58 -6.98 2.02
CA SER A 162 -4.83 -6.26 2.25
C SER A 162 -5.64 -6.10 0.97
N SER A 163 -6.97 -6.21 1.07
CA SER A 163 -7.89 -5.84 0.00
C SER A 163 -9.17 -5.19 0.53
N PHE A 164 -9.71 -4.20 -0.20
CA PHE A 164 -10.99 -3.57 0.11
C PHE A 164 -12.19 -4.37 -0.45
N CYS A 165 -11.95 -5.29 -1.39
CA CYS A 165 -12.95 -6.25 -1.84
C CYS A 165 -13.07 -7.41 -0.83
N TYR A 166 -14.29 -7.90 -0.59
CA TYR A 166 -14.46 -9.26 -0.08
C TYR A 166 -14.36 -10.25 -1.25
N GLY A 167 -13.16 -10.79 -1.45
CA GLY A 167 -12.86 -11.67 -2.57
C GLY A 167 -12.44 -10.98 -3.84
N SER A 168 -12.41 -11.76 -4.92
CA SER A 168 -12.03 -11.25 -6.24
C SER A 168 -13.17 -10.37 -6.75
N CYS A 169 -12.91 -9.07 -6.90
CA CYS A 169 -13.81 -8.12 -7.57
C CYS A 169 -14.03 -8.50 -9.06
N GLY A 170 -13.20 -9.39 -9.60
CA GLY A 170 -13.29 -9.94 -10.94
C GLY A 170 -13.07 -8.91 -12.05
N ASN A 171 -13.11 -9.38 -13.30
CA ASN A 171 -12.79 -8.55 -14.46
C ASN A 171 -13.94 -7.66 -14.93
N LYS A 172 -15.13 -7.74 -14.30
CA LYS A 172 -16.32 -7.01 -14.77
C LYS A 172 -16.25 -5.52 -14.53
N ASN A 173 -15.49 -5.10 -13.50
CA ASN A 173 -15.45 -3.71 -13.08
C ASN A 173 -14.15 -2.99 -13.47
N ILE A 174 -13.19 -3.66 -14.09
CA ILE A 174 -11.91 -3.04 -14.47
C ILE A 174 -12.08 -1.87 -15.48
N SER A 175 -13.19 -1.84 -16.23
CA SER A 175 -13.52 -0.71 -17.10
C SER A 175 -14.01 0.54 -16.34
N MET A 176 -14.23 0.43 -15.03
CA MET A 176 -14.52 1.58 -14.17
C MET A 176 -13.26 2.29 -13.69
N ASN A 177 -12.08 1.66 -13.82
CA ASN A 177 -10.83 2.25 -13.37
C ASN A 177 -10.47 3.53 -14.18
N PRO A 178 -9.80 4.51 -13.54
CA PRO A 178 -9.47 4.56 -12.11
C PRO A 178 -10.72 4.82 -11.25
N VAL A 179 -10.88 4.03 -10.17
CA VAL A 179 -11.94 4.24 -9.17
C VAL A 179 -11.34 4.73 -7.85
N HIS A 180 -12.07 5.60 -7.17
CA HIS A 180 -11.78 5.95 -5.79
C HIS A 180 -12.39 4.91 -4.86
N PRO A 181 -11.67 4.44 -3.81
CA PRO A 181 -12.26 3.56 -2.80
C PRO A 181 -13.54 4.12 -2.21
N ALA A 182 -14.41 3.23 -1.73
CA ALA A 182 -15.75 3.59 -1.24
C ALA A 182 -15.76 4.39 0.09
N PHE A 183 -14.60 4.81 0.58
CA PHE A 183 -14.44 5.65 1.77
C PHE A 183 -13.55 6.84 1.43
N GLN A 184 -13.75 7.97 2.13
CA GLN A 184 -13.00 9.19 1.89
C GLN A 184 -11.65 9.14 2.60
N PHE A 185 -10.60 9.60 1.93
CA PHE A 185 -9.29 9.74 2.55
C PHE A 185 -9.22 10.99 3.43
N PRO A 186 -8.40 10.98 4.49
CA PRO A 186 -8.12 12.17 5.28
C PRO A 186 -7.59 13.30 4.39
N GLY A 187 -8.23 14.47 4.44
CA GLY A 187 -7.90 15.63 3.62
C GLY A 187 -8.77 15.81 2.38
N GLU A 188 -9.62 14.85 2.03
CA GLU A 188 -10.57 15.01 0.91
C GLU A 188 -11.77 15.90 1.26
N PRO A 189 -12.43 16.51 0.26
CA PRO A 189 -13.69 17.22 0.48
C PRO A 189 -14.73 16.33 1.19
N GLY A 190 -15.08 16.68 2.43
CA GLY A 190 -15.98 15.89 3.30
C GLY A 190 -15.28 15.10 4.40
N ASN A 191 -13.96 14.91 4.31
CA ASN A 191 -13.11 14.32 5.34
C ASN A 191 -11.84 15.17 5.59
N ILE A 192 -12.01 16.49 5.66
CA ILE A 192 -10.92 17.43 5.89
C ILE A 192 -10.36 17.23 7.31
N ILE A 193 -9.04 17.17 7.43
CA ILE A 193 -8.36 17.10 8.73
C ILE A 193 -8.26 18.51 9.30
N TYR A 194 -9.14 18.83 10.25
CA TYR A 194 -9.07 20.08 11.03
C TYR A 194 -8.19 19.95 12.29
N GLY A 195 -7.46 18.85 12.44
CA GLY A 195 -6.60 18.56 13.57
C GLY A 195 -5.38 19.50 13.61
N TYR A 196 -5.26 20.27 14.69
CA TYR A 196 -4.03 20.99 15.02
C TYR A 196 -3.09 20.07 15.80
N PRO A 197 -1.76 20.13 15.58
CA PRO A 197 -0.82 19.35 16.39
C PRO A 197 -0.94 19.72 17.88
N GLU A 198 -0.84 18.73 18.77
CA GLU A 198 -0.71 18.98 20.20
C GLU A 198 0.48 19.92 20.47
N GLY A 199 0.23 21.07 21.10
CA GLY A 199 1.27 22.05 21.47
C GLY A 199 1.37 23.30 20.60
N PHE A 200 0.54 23.47 19.57
CA PHE A 200 0.49 24.75 18.84
C PHE A 200 -0.11 25.87 19.72
N ASN A 201 0.51 27.04 19.72
CA ASN A 201 0.14 28.13 20.61
C ASN A 201 -1.27 28.67 20.26
N ILE A 202 -2.17 28.65 21.25
CA ILE A 202 -3.61 28.94 21.17
C ILE A 202 -3.89 30.45 20.93
N THR A 203 -2.91 31.19 20.41
CA THR A 203 -2.92 32.65 20.38
C THR A 203 -3.78 33.25 19.27
N ASN A 204 -4.12 32.49 18.22
CA ASN A 204 -5.10 32.92 17.21
C ASN A 204 -6.47 32.27 17.47
N ALA A 205 -7.18 32.79 18.48
CA ALA A 205 -8.46 32.27 18.94
C ALA A 205 -9.51 32.13 17.82
N THR A 206 -9.42 32.96 16.77
CA THR A 206 -10.33 32.93 15.62
C THR A 206 -10.12 31.71 14.75
N GLU A 207 -8.88 31.41 14.34
CA GLU A 207 -8.57 30.24 13.50
C GLU A 207 -8.87 28.92 14.21
N TYR A 208 -8.52 28.83 15.49
CA TYR A 208 -8.87 27.70 16.33
C TYR A 208 -10.39 27.48 16.40
N SER A 209 -11.15 28.55 16.67
CA SER A 209 -12.62 28.46 16.76
C SER A 209 -13.24 28.08 15.41
N SER A 210 -12.71 28.62 14.30
CA SER A 210 -13.16 28.28 12.95
C SER A 210 -12.90 26.81 12.63
N ALA A 211 -11.72 26.28 12.96
CA ALA A 211 -11.38 24.89 12.71
C ALA A 211 -12.19 23.91 13.57
N ILE A 212 -12.39 24.21 14.86
CA ILE A 212 -13.26 23.41 15.74
C ILE A 212 -14.71 23.42 15.24
N SER A 213 -15.22 24.58 14.81
CA SER A 213 -16.55 24.68 14.23
C SER A 213 -16.67 23.85 12.95
N ALA A 214 -15.66 23.91 12.07
CA ALA A 214 -15.64 23.13 10.83
C ALA A 214 -15.54 21.62 11.10
N SER A 215 -14.67 21.20 12.02
CA SER A 215 -14.56 19.83 12.49
C SER A 215 -15.87 19.29 13.05
N SER A 216 -16.55 20.09 13.87
CA SER A 216 -17.83 19.73 14.48
C SER A 216 -18.94 19.64 13.44
N SER A 217 -18.91 20.52 12.44
CA SER A 217 -19.87 20.52 11.33
C SER A 217 -19.68 19.29 10.44
N GLN A 218 -18.44 18.93 10.12
CA GLN A 218 -18.10 17.71 9.38
C GLN A 218 -18.51 16.45 10.16
N ALA A 219 -18.18 16.36 11.44
CA ALA A 219 -18.56 15.22 12.28
C ALA A 219 -20.10 15.06 12.37
N SER A 220 -20.83 16.17 12.43
CA SER A 220 -22.30 16.17 12.44
C SER A 220 -22.87 15.70 11.10
N ALA A 221 -22.28 16.15 9.98
CA ALA A 221 -22.68 15.71 8.64
C ALA A 221 -22.41 14.22 8.42
N ALA A 222 -21.23 13.72 8.83
CA ALA A 222 -20.87 12.31 8.76
C ALA A 222 -21.77 11.43 9.63
N SER A 223 -22.12 11.89 10.83
CA SER A 223 -23.04 11.16 11.73
C SER A 223 -24.46 11.09 11.18
N ALA A 224 -24.89 12.08 10.40
CA ALA A 224 -26.22 12.10 9.78
C ALA A 224 -26.36 11.10 8.62
N THR A 225 -25.24 10.69 8.02
CA THR A 225 -25.19 9.72 6.92
C THR A 225 -24.64 8.35 7.33
N ALA A 226 -24.12 8.23 8.56
CA ALA A 226 -23.58 6.97 9.08
C ALA A 226 -24.66 5.89 9.18
N ALA A 227 -24.41 4.72 8.58
CA ALA A 227 -25.24 3.55 8.76
C ALA A 227 -25.21 3.10 10.24
N PRO A 228 -26.31 2.57 10.79
CA PRO A 228 -26.35 2.13 12.18
C PRO A 228 -25.30 1.04 12.43
N THR A 229 -24.45 1.24 13.44
CA THR A 229 -23.52 0.23 13.95
C THR A 229 -24.31 -0.98 14.43
N THR A 230 -24.26 -2.05 13.65
CA THR A 230 -24.83 -3.34 14.03
C THR A 230 -23.88 -4.00 15.01
N SER A 231 -24.38 -4.40 16.17
CA SER A 231 -23.63 -5.26 17.09
C SER A 231 -23.33 -6.59 16.40
N THR A 232 -22.10 -6.77 15.93
CA THR A 232 -21.66 -8.05 15.37
C THR A 232 -21.46 -9.03 16.52
N SER A 233 -22.39 -9.97 16.68
CA SER A 233 -22.03 -11.23 17.32
C SER A 233 -20.97 -11.89 16.43
N THR A 234 -19.89 -12.41 16.99
CA THR A 234 -18.92 -13.24 16.27
C THR A 234 -19.60 -14.51 15.78
N ILE A 235 -20.21 -14.45 14.61
CA ILE A 235 -20.68 -15.63 13.88
C ILE A 235 -19.43 -16.20 13.21
N TYR A 236 -18.96 -17.33 13.72
CA TYR A 236 -17.90 -18.09 13.08
C TYR A 236 -18.46 -18.71 11.79
N GLU A 237 -18.18 -18.10 10.64
CA GLU A 237 -18.51 -18.66 9.34
C GLU A 237 -17.63 -19.89 9.08
N ARG A 238 -18.23 -21.07 9.18
CA ARG A 238 -17.57 -22.36 9.02
C ARG A 238 -18.47 -23.34 8.29
N SER A 239 -17.87 -24.22 7.52
CA SER A 239 -18.60 -25.28 6.83
C SER A 239 -18.64 -26.58 7.61
N THR A 240 -19.65 -27.42 7.33
CA THR A 240 -19.67 -28.80 7.79
C THR A 240 -18.55 -29.60 7.10
N PRO A 241 -17.72 -30.37 7.82
CA PRO A 241 -16.72 -31.23 7.20
C PRO A 241 -17.35 -32.22 6.21
N ILE A 242 -16.86 -32.24 4.97
CA ILE A 242 -17.25 -33.19 3.94
C ILE A 242 -16.00 -34.02 3.58
N PRO A 243 -16.01 -35.36 3.73
CA PRO A 243 -14.86 -36.18 3.41
C PRO A 243 -14.35 -35.96 1.98
N GLY A 244 -13.05 -35.72 1.82
CA GLY A 244 -12.41 -35.50 0.53
C GLY A 244 -12.58 -34.09 -0.07
N LEU A 245 -13.37 -33.21 0.55
CA LEU A 245 -13.53 -31.82 0.12
C LEU A 245 -12.72 -30.88 1.01
N ARG A 246 -11.79 -30.15 0.39
CA ARG A 246 -11.01 -29.12 1.06
C ARG A 246 -11.74 -27.78 0.99
N GLN A 247 -12.34 -27.37 2.10
CA GLN A 247 -13.04 -26.08 2.20
C GLN A 247 -12.08 -25.02 2.72
N VAL A 248 -11.62 -24.13 1.84
CA VAL A 248 -10.58 -23.14 2.15
C VAL A 248 -11.14 -21.78 2.53
N GLU A 249 -12.24 -21.35 1.92
CA GLU A 249 -12.88 -20.06 2.26
C GLU A 249 -13.50 -20.10 3.67
N TYR A 250 -14.23 -21.19 3.95
CA TYR A 250 -14.91 -21.42 5.22
C TYR A 250 -14.46 -22.76 5.82
N PRO A 251 -13.24 -22.83 6.40
CA PRO A 251 -12.74 -24.07 6.96
C PRO A 251 -13.65 -24.59 8.08
N PRO A 252 -13.78 -25.91 8.27
CA PRO A 252 -14.65 -26.45 9.32
C PRO A 252 -14.24 -26.05 10.74
N TYR A 253 -12.97 -25.71 10.92
CA TYR A 253 -12.45 -25.03 12.10
C TYR A 253 -12.14 -23.58 11.75
N ALA A 254 -13.00 -22.67 12.20
CA ALA A 254 -12.76 -21.23 12.10
C ALA A 254 -11.87 -20.78 13.27
N ILE A 255 -10.75 -20.12 12.93
CA ILE A 255 -9.91 -19.44 13.92
C ILE A 255 -10.63 -18.20 14.45
N ASN A 256 -10.18 -17.68 15.60
CA ASN A 256 -10.69 -16.44 16.17
C ASN A 256 -10.09 -15.20 15.47
N ASN A 257 -10.35 -15.05 14.16
CA ASN A 257 -9.96 -13.87 13.41
C ASN A 257 -10.83 -12.67 13.81
N VAL A 258 -10.20 -11.56 14.19
CA VAL A 258 -10.90 -10.37 14.71
C VAL A 258 -11.81 -9.72 13.67
N GLN A 259 -11.49 -9.88 12.38
CA GLN A 259 -12.27 -9.35 11.25
C GLN A 259 -13.37 -10.30 10.76
N GLY A 260 -13.52 -11.50 11.33
CA GLY A 260 -14.51 -12.49 10.90
C GLY A 260 -13.96 -13.56 9.96
N ALA A 261 -14.61 -13.82 8.82
CA ALA A 261 -14.16 -14.83 7.86
C ALA A 261 -12.74 -14.54 7.33
N LEU A 262 -12.04 -15.56 6.83
CA LEU A 262 -10.62 -15.45 6.46
C LEU A 262 -10.34 -14.41 5.37
N GLY A 263 -11.28 -14.21 4.43
CA GLY A 263 -11.13 -13.25 3.34
C GLY A 263 -11.49 -11.81 3.67
N VAL A 264 -11.93 -11.51 4.90
CA VAL A 264 -12.33 -10.14 5.23
C VAL A 264 -11.09 -9.25 5.28
N HIS A 265 -11.10 -8.20 4.46
CA HIS A 265 -10.00 -7.24 4.27
C HIS A 265 -8.70 -7.84 3.69
N ALA A 266 -8.77 -8.98 3.01
CA ALA A 266 -7.60 -9.68 2.47
C ALA A 266 -7.89 -10.38 1.14
N VAL A 267 -6.85 -10.84 0.44
CA VAL A 267 -7.00 -11.80 -0.66
C VAL A 267 -7.65 -13.08 -0.13
N LEU A 268 -8.64 -13.62 -0.87
CA LEU A 268 -9.38 -14.81 -0.44
C LEU A 268 -8.48 -16.05 -0.41
N PRO A 269 -8.73 -16.99 0.52
CA PRO A 269 -7.95 -18.22 0.60
C PRO A 269 -8.06 -19.15 -0.62
N ASN A 270 -9.07 -18.96 -1.48
CA ASN A 270 -9.25 -19.72 -2.72
C ASN A 270 -8.48 -19.13 -3.92
N ALA A 271 -7.87 -17.94 -3.77
CA ALA A 271 -6.97 -17.40 -4.76
C ALA A 271 -5.86 -18.42 -5.03
N THR A 272 -5.41 -18.50 -6.27
CA THR A 272 -4.43 -19.49 -6.70
C THR A 272 -3.12 -18.82 -7.07
N HIS A 273 -2.05 -19.54 -6.80
CA HIS A 273 -0.72 -19.24 -7.32
C HIS A 273 -0.49 -20.07 -8.57
N HIS A 274 0.43 -19.63 -9.41
CA HIS A 274 0.93 -20.45 -10.50
C HIS A 274 1.43 -21.79 -9.95
N GLY A 275 1.08 -22.88 -10.64
CA GLY A 275 1.30 -24.25 -10.17
C GLY A 275 0.11 -24.85 -9.40
N GLY A 276 -0.97 -24.10 -9.18
CA GLY A 276 -2.24 -24.62 -8.67
C GLY A 276 -2.33 -24.75 -7.14
N THR A 277 -1.35 -24.23 -6.41
CA THR A 277 -1.46 -24.05 -4.96
C THR A 277 -2.39 -22.90 -4.63
N VAL A 278 -2.99 -22.93 -3.44
CA VAL A 278 -3.97 -21.94 -3.00
C VAL A 278 -3.41 -21.04 -1.89
N GLU A 279 -3.86 -19.79 -1.88
CA GLU A 279 -3.46 -18.75 -0.91
C GLU A 279 -3.70 -19.19 0.54
N TYR A 280 -4.70 -20.05 0.80
CA TYR A 280 -4.94 -20.63 2.13
C TYR A 280 -3.67 -21.18 2.80
N ASP A 281 -2.76 -21.77 2.03
CA ASP A 281 -1.53 -22.37 2.55
C ASP A 281 -0.41 -21.36 2.79
N PHE A 282 -0.47 -20.20 2.11
CA PHE A 282 0.66 -19.29 1.98
C PHE A 282 0.38 -17.86 2.41
N HIS A 283 -0.86 -17.52 2.79
CA HIS A 283 -1.29 -16.16 3.11
C HIS A 283 -0.33 -15.39 4.01
N ASN A 284 0.04 -16.01 5.14
CA ASN A 284 0.95 -15.39 6.11
C ASN A 284 2.40 -15.21 5.61
N LEU A 285 2.73 -15.66 4.39
CA LEU A 285 4.06 -15.49 3.79
C LEU A 285 4.12 -14.33 2.80
N PHE A 286 3.00 -13.70 2.43
CA PHE A 286 3.03 -12.61 1.44
C PHE A 286 4.00 -11.50 1.87
N GLY A 287 3.80 -10.95 3.08
CA GLY A 287 4.66 -9.93 3.68
C GLY A 287 6.12 -10.36 3.76
N HIS A 288 6.39 -11.61 4.14
CA HIS A 288 7.76 -12.14 4.16
C HIS A 288 8.42 -12.12 2.78
N GLN A 289 7.67 -12.49 1.73
CA GLN A 289 8.23 -12.62 0.39
C GLN A 289 8.40 -11.27 -0.31
N ILE A 290 7.46 -10.32 -0.17
CA ILE A 290 7.65 -8.97 -0.73
C ILE A 290 8.83 -8.26 -0.05
N LEU A 291 9.05 -8.48 1.25
CA LEU A 291 10.22 -7.97 1.96
C LEU A 291 11.53 -8.56 1.42
N ASN A 292 11.55 -9.86 1.15
CA ASN A 292 12.69 -10.52 0.51
C ASN A 292 12.91 -9.98 -0.92
N ALA A 293 11.85 -9.86 -1.73
CA ALA A 293 11.91 -9.35 -3.10
C ALA A 293 12.47 -7.93 -3.14
N THR A 294 11.98 -7.07 -2.25
CA THR A 294 12.45 -5.68 -2.08
C THR A 294 13.90 -5.63 -1.61
N TYR A 295 14.32 -6.53 -0.73
CA TYR A 295 15.71 -6.63 -0.29
C TYR A 295 16.65 -6.95 -1.46
N GLN A 296 16.29 -7.92 -2.31
CA GLN A 296 17.07 -8.24 -3.51
C GLN A 296 17.08 -7.10 -4.53
N ALA A 297 15.94 -6.42 -4.71
CA ALA A 297 15.84 -5.27 -5.58
C ALA A 297 16.75 -4.11 -5.12
N LEU A 298 16.80 -3.82 -3.82
CA LEU A 298 17.69 -2.81 -3.26
C LEU A 298 19.16 -3.21 -3.34
N LEU A 299 19.51 -4.50 -3.27
CA LEU A 299 20.87 -4.96 -3.56
C LEU A 299 21.25 -4.80 -5.04
N ASN A 300 20.28 -4.93 -5.95
CA ASN A 300 20.53 -4.65 -7.38
C ASN A 300 20.81 -3.15 -7.61
N ILE A 301 20.09 -2.26 -6.92
CA ILE A 301 20.27 -0.81 -7.02
C ILE A 301 21.54 -0.36 -6.27
N PHE A 302 21.81 -0.91 -5.09
CA PHE A 302 22.91 -0.54 -4.20
C PHE A 302 23.77 -1.76 -3.78
N PRO A 303 24.56 -2.35 -4.69
CA PRO A 303 25.24 -3.63 -4.45
C PRO A 303 26.28 -3.63 -3.32
N THR A 304 26.71 -2.45 -2.86
CA THR A 304 27.71 -2.28 -1.80
C THR A 304 27.14 -1.70 -0.51
N LYS A 305 25.84 -1.38 -0.48
CA LYS A 305 25.18 -0.80 0.71
C LYS A 305 24.25 -1.82 1.35
N ARG A 306 24.00 -1.64 2.64
CA ARG A 306 22.95 -2.38 3.35
C ARG A 306 21.59 -1.82 2.93
N PRO A 307 20.65 -2.64 2.42
CA PRO A 307 19.27 -2.21 2.19
C PRO A 307 18.59 -1.74 3.48
N PHE A 308 17.76 -0.71 3.38
CA PHE A 308 16.88 -0.28 4.44
C PHE A 308 15.42 -0.52 4.00
N ILE A 309 14.70 -1.34 4.77
CA ILE A 309 13.29 -1.65 4.52
C ILE A 309 12.55 -1.65 5.84
N ILE A 310 11.37 -1.02 5.86
CA ILE A 310 10.39 -1.16 6.93
C ILE A 310 9.12 -1.78 6.33
N GLY A 311 8.67 -2.91 6.87
CA GLY A 311 7.50 -3.66 6.37
C GLY A 311 6.40 -3.85 7.41
N ARG A 312 5.14 -3.85 6.95
CA ARG A 312 3.98 -4.06 7.83
C ARG A 312 3.81 -5.53 8.20
N SER A 313 3.44 -6.36 7.23
CA SER A 313 3.22 -7.78 7.44
C SER A 313 4.55 -8.52 7.53
N THR A 314 4.64 -9.43 8.50
CA THR A 314 5.85 -10.22 8.75
C THR A 314 5.50 -11.67 9.06
N PHE A 315 6.49 -12.55 8.86
CA PHE A 315 6.44 -13.94 9.30
C PHE A 315 7.74 -14.30 10.02
N ALA A 316 7.82 -15.50 10.60
CA ALA A 316 9.04 -15.99 11.22
C ALA A 316 10.22 -15.91 10.23
N GLY A 317 11.24 -15.12 10.60
CA GLY A 317 12.42 -14.88 9.78
C GLY A 317 12.42 -13.58 8.97
N SER A 318 11.34 -12.79 8.93
CA SER A 318 11.31 -11.51 8.20
C SER A 318 12.36 -10.48 8.65
N GLY A 319 12.80 -10.55 9.92
CA GLY A 319 13.89 -9.71 10.44
C GLY A 319 15.25 -9.92 9.75
N LYS A 320 15.38 -10.94 8.90
CA LYS A 320 16.53 -11.10 7.99
C LYS A 320 16.55 -10.05 6.88
N TRP A 321 15.39 -9.53 6.49
CA TRP A 321 15.21 -8.68 5.30
C TRP A 321 14.84 -7.25 5.64
N ALA A 322 14.00 -7.03 6.65
CA ALA A 322 13.43 -5.72 6.96
C ALA A 322 13.21 -5.50 8.46
N GLY A 323 13.12 -4.23 8.85
CA GLY A 323 12.54 -3.82 10.11
C GLY A 323 11.01 -3.77 10.04
N HIS A 324 10.39 -3.43 11.17
CA HIS A 324 8.94 -3.40 11.37
C HIS A 324 8.57 -2.23 12.31
N TRP A 325 7.33 -1.74 12.24
CA TRP A 325 6.76 -0.73 13.14
C TRP A 325 5.41 -1.21 13.67
N GLY A 326 4.92 -0.60 14.75
CA GLY A 326 3.72 -1.08 15.46
C GLY A 326 2.39 -1.05 14.71
N GLY A 327 2.35 -0.55 13.46
CA GLY A 327 1.12 -0.35 12.71
C GLY A 327 0.25 0.77 13.28
N ASP A 328 -0.99 0.81 12.81
CA ASP A 328 -2.08 1.66 13.30
C ASP A 328 -2.98 0.90 14.29
#